data_AF-A0A951HRE6-F1
#
_entry.id   AF-A0A951HRE6-F1
#
_cell.length_a   1.000
_cell.length_b   1.000
_cell.length_c   1.000
_cell.angle_alpha   90.00
_cell.angle_beta   90.00
_cell.angle_gamma   90.00
#
_symmetry.space_group_name_H-M   'P 1'
#
loop_
_entity.id
_entity.type
_entity.pdbx_description
1 polymer ?
#
loop_
_entity_poly.entity_id
_entity_poly.type
_entity_poly.pdbx_seq_one_letter_code
_entity_poly.pdbx_strand_id
1 'polypeptide(L)'
;MDRAWSWPLPLLLAATATAAAAPADRGTGSACAARDGEMLKLPPRTFDQDDTAGWRSVASRQECTKAAADLIRRYRTANGYALKPADLGNPRRAWSWATTLAMHEGQLRANLGQYRAAKALFRLAQHESASGWNLYIEATIAFLDRDLGRLRALRSRYASIPVPPDYAYLDEGGTLRKGRPTVWPDNIEVIDGLIACFHKPYVTAYGSDACRQAGRRLHLRP
;
A
#
# COMPACT_ATOMS: atom_id res chain seq x y z
N MET A 1 29.55 31.37 -80.57
CA MET A 1 29.24 30.06 -79.97
C MET A 1 29.83 29.98 -78.58
N ASP A 2 29.09 30.06 -77.49
CA ASP A 2 27.85 30.77 -77.14
C ASP A 2 27.76 30.61 -75.62
N ARG A 3 27.55 31.74 -74.94
CA ARG A 3 26.79 31.92 -73.68
C ARG A 3 27.32 31.28 -72.39
N ALA A 4 27.92 32.16 -71.60
CA ALA A 4 27.88 32.15 -70.15
C ALA A 4 26.43 32.04 -69.64
N TRP A 5 26.21 31.15 -68.67
CA TRP A 5 24.98 31.04 -67.89
C TRP A 5 25.30 31.40 -66.43
N SER A 6 24.93 32.62 -66.06
CA SER A 6 24.94 33.14 -64.71
C SER A 6 23.79 32.50 -63.92
N TRP A 7 24.09 31.88 -62.78
CA TRP A 7 23.09 31.47 -61.81
C TRP A 7 23.03 32.52 -60.68
N PRO A 8 21.83 32.92 -60.21
CA PRO A 8 21.71 33.92 -59.15
C PRO A 8 22.11 33.32 -57.79
N LEU A 9 22.85 34.09 -56.98
CA LEU A 9 23.07 33.78 -55.57
C LEU A 9 21.73 33.82 -54.81
N PRO A 10 21.37 32.79 -54.04
CA PRO A 10 20.29 32.90 -53.08
C PRO A 10 20.72 33.78 -51.89
N LEU A 11 19.92 34.81 -51.60
CA LEU A 11 19.95 35.53 -50.33
C LEU A 11 19.66 34.52 -49.20
N LEU A 12 20.67 34.20 -48.40
CA LEU A 12 20.48 33.56 -47.09
C LEU A 12 20.06 34.65 -46.09
N LEU A 13 18.75 34.72 -45.80
CA LEU A 13 18.27 35.41 -44.60
C LEU A 13 18.84 34.69 -43.37
N ALA A 14 19.75 35.35 -42.66
CA ALA A 14 20.16 34.94 -41.33
C ALA A 14 18.98 35.12 -40.37
N ALA A 15 18.22 34.05 -40.13
CA ALA A 15 17.27 33.99 -39.04
C ALA A 15 18.07 33.94 -37.72
N THR A 16 18.15 35.06 -37.03
CA THR A 16 18.61 35.11 -35.64
C THR A 16 17.63 34.32 -34.78
N ALA A 17 17.96 33.08 -34.47
CA ALA A 17 17.27 32.33 -33.43
C ALA A 17 17.62 32.95 -32.08
N THR A 18 16.77 33.84 -31.57
CA THR A 18 16.76 34.19 -30.16
C THR A 18 16.43 32.93 -29.38
N ALA A 19 17.45 32.34 -28.75
CA ALA A 19 17.24 31.30 -27.75
C ALA A 19 16.44 31.91 -26.59
N ALA A 20 15.13 31.68 -26.59
CA ALA A 20 14.32 31.92 -25.42
C ALA A 20 14.82 30.99 -24.32
N ALA A 21 15.59 31.54 -23.38
CA ALA A 21 15.92 30.85 -22.15
C ALA A 21 14.60 30.49 -21.46
N ALA A 22 14.28 29.19 -21.42
CA ALA A 22 13.17 28.69 -20.64
C ALA A 22 13.37 29.16 -19.18
N PRO A 23 12.33 29.70 -18.52
CA PRO A 23 12.45 30.12 -17.14
C PRO A 23 12.89 28.91 -16.30
N ALA A 24 13.99 29.07 -15.58
CA ALA A 24 14.38 28.12 -14.55
C ALA A 24 13.23 27.99 -13.55
N ASP A 25 12.70 26.77 -13.43
CA ASP A 25 11.64 26.40 -12.49
C ASP A 25 12.14 26.62 -11.06
N ARG A 26 11.90 27.83 -10.54
CA ARG A 26 12.14 28.20 -9.15
C ARG A 26 10.86 27.93 -8.38
N GLY A 27 10.77 26.72 -7.85
CA GLY A 27 9.99 26.41 -6.65
C GLY A 27 8.58 25.91 -6.87
N THR A 28 8.43 24.60 -7.01
CA THR A 28 7.32 23.88 -6.37
C THR A 28 7.87 22.63 -5.70
N GLY A 29 7.89 22.58 -4.37
CA GLY A 29 7.92 21.29 -3.70
C GLY A 29 6.77 20.47 -4.27
N SER A 30 7.02 19.22 -4.70
CA SER A 30 6.03 18.45 -5.45
C SER A 30 4.65 18.57 -4.79
N ALA A 31 3.55 18.59 -5.55
CA ALA A 31 2.21 18.68 -4.96
C ALA A 31 1.93 17.59 -3.90
N CYS A 32 2.72 16.51 -3.89
CA CYS A 32 2.71 15.42 -2.91
C CYS A 32 3.82 15.47 -1.86
N ALA A 33 4.62 16.54 -1.82
CA ALA A 33 5.70 16.72 -0.88
C ALA A 33 5.09 16.83 0.51
N ALA A 34 5.25 15.76 1.28
CA ALA A 34 5.03 15.81 2.70
C ALA A 34 6.01 16.84 3.29
N ARG A 35 5.63 17.43 4.43
CA ARG A 35 6.60 18.04 5.34
C ARG A 35 7.42 16.93 5.98
N ASP A 36 8.22 16.25 5.16
CA ASP A 36 8.88 14.98 5.47
C ASP A 36 9.65 15.08 6.80
N GLY A 37 10.39 16.16 7.00
CA GLY A 37 11.18 16.36 8.21
C GLY A 37 10.35 16.44 9.51
N GLU A 38 9.12 16.93 9.47
CA GLU A 38 8.22 16.97 10.62
C GLU A 38 7.53 15.60 10.81
N MET A 39 7.05 15.00 9.72
CA MET A 39 6.36 13.71 9.76
C MET A 39 7.28 12.58 10.23
N LEU A 40 8.57 12.63 9.87
CA LEU A 40 9.56 11.63 10.32
C LEU A 40 9.82 11.65 11.83
N LYS A 41 9.45 12.73 12.52
CA LYS A 41 9.60 12.89 13.98
C LYS A 41 8.34 12.51 14.76
N LEU A 42 7.23 12.24 14.08
CA LEU A 42 5.99 11.85 14.75
C LEU A 42 6.16 10.51 15.49
N PRO A 43 5.51 10.33 16.65
CA PRO A 43 5.45 9.02 17.32
C PRO A 43 4.84 7.96 16.38
N PRO A 44 5.25 6.68 16.44
CA PRO A 44 4.82 5.66 15.50
C PRO A 44 3.30 5.53 15.36
N ARG A 45 2.57 5.66 16.48
CA ARG A 45 1.11 5.65 16.47
C ARG A 45 0.52 6.82 15.68
N THR A 46 1.02 8.03 15.88
CA THR A 46 0.53 9.23 15.18
C THR A 46 0.96 9.24 13.72
N PHE A 47 2.19 8.79 13.43
CA PHE A 47 2.67 8.67 12.06
C PHE A 47 1.84 7.67 11.26
N ASP A 48 1.52 6.52 11.88
CA ASP A 48 0.79 5.46 11.24
C ASP A 48 -0.72 5.71 11.28
N GLN A 49 -1.35 5.67 12.46
CA GLN A 49 -2.79 5.47 12.66
C GLN A 49 -3.67 6.74 12.61
N ASP A 50 -3.10 7.93 12.49
CA ASP A 50 -3.89 9.17 12.41
C ASP A 50 -4.29 9.45 10.95
N ASP A 51 -5.58 9.59 10.66
CA ASP A 51 -6.09 9.82 9.31
C ASP A 51 -5.79 11.24 8.79
N THR A 52 -5.56 12.19 9.70
CA THR A 52 -5.33 13.61 9.39
C THR A 52 -3.85 14.01 9.47
N ALA A 53 -3.02 13.16 10.07
CA ALA A 53 -1.58 13.35 10.19
C ALA A 53 -0.81 12.20 9.51
N GLY A 54 0.52 12.21 9.68
CA GLY A 54 1.38 11.11 9.24
C GLY A 54 1.25 10.77 7.75
N TRP A 55 1.46 9.50 7.40
CA TRP A 55 1.43 9.08 6.00
C TRP A 55 0.02 9.04 5.40
N ARG A 56 -1.02 8.85 6.22
CA ARG A 56 -2.42 8.80 5.76
C ARG A 56 -2.89 10.15 5.23
N SER A 57 -2.45 11.26 5.83
CA SER A 57 -2.68 12.61 5.30
C SER A 57 -2.18 12.78 3.85
N VAL A 58 -1.08 12.13 3.48
CA VAL A 58 -0.52 12.13 2.12
C VAL A 58 -1.29 11.17 1.21
N ALA A 59 -1.57 9.96 1.69
CA ALA A 59 -2.25 8.90 0.93
C ALA A 59 -3.74 9.19 0.66
N SER A 60 -4.34 10.14 1.38
CA SER A 60 -5.71 10.63 1.12
C SER A 60 -5.90 11.16 -0.31
N ARG A 61 -4.80 11.53 -0.97
CA ARG A 61 -4.76 11.98 -2.36
C ARG A 61 -4.18 10.89 -3.24
N GLN A 62 -5.00 10.39 -4.17
CA GLN A 62 -4.66 9.22 -4.97
C GLN A 62 -3.36 9.43 -5.78
N GLU A 63 -3.16 10.63 -6.32
CA GLU A 63 -1.96 11.01 -7.07
C GLU A 63 -0.67 10.96 -6.20
N CYS A 64 -0.83 10.97 -4.87
CA CYS A 64 0.27 10.95 -3.91
C CYS A 64 0.55 9.58 -3.29
N THR A 65 -0.11 8.52 -3.76
CA THR A 65 0.10 7.13 -3.28
C THR A 65 1.58 6.73 -3.26
N LYS A 66 2.35 7.08 -4.30
CA LYS A 66 3.80 6.81 -4.36
C LYS A 66 4.57 7.59 -3.30
N ALA A 67 4.26 8.87 -3.12
CA ALA A 67 4.91 9.71 -2.13
C ALA A 67 4.65 9.21 -0.70
N ALA A 68 3.42 8.77 -0.40
CA ALA A 68 3.08 8.16 0.86
C ALA A 68 3.85 6.84 1.11
N ALA A 69 3.95 5.97 0.10
CA ALA A 69 4.75 4.74 0.21
C ALA A 69 6.24 5.04 0.45
N ASP A 70 6.78 6.05 -0.22
CA ASP A 70 8.16 6.51 -0.02
C ASP A 70 8.37 7.13 1.37
N LEU A 71 7.38 7.86 1.90
CA LEU A 71 7.40 8.42 3.26
C LEU A 71 7.43 7.31 4.32
N ILE A 72 6.59 6.27 4.20
CA ILE A 72 6.61 5.11 5.12
C ILE A 72 7.98 4.44 5.12
N ARG A 73 8.57 4.23 3.93
CA ARG A 73 9.93 3.67 3.80
C ARG A 73 10.96 4.51 4.55
N ARG A 74 10.93 5.84 4.35
CA ARG A 74 11.84 6.78 5.03
C ARG A 74 11.66 6.71 6.54
N TYR A 75 10.41 6.69 7.02
CA TYR A 75 10.09 6.59 8.45
C TYR A 75 10.63 5.31 9.07
N ARG A 76 10.40 4.15 8.41
CA ARG A 76 10.95 2.85 8.82
C ARG A 76 12.47 2.87 8.91
N THR A 77 13.13 3.49 7.94
CA THR A 77 14.60 3.57 7.89
C THR A 77 15.16 4.49 8.98
N ALA A 78 14.52 5.64 9.21
CA ALA A 78 14.97 6.63 10.20
C ALA A 78 14.71 6.20 11.65
N ASN A 79 13.63 5.45 11.91
CA ASN A 79 13.15 5.15 13.26
C ASN A 79 13.35 3.69 13.70
N GLY A 80 14.17 2.89 13.00
CA GLY A 80 14.23 1.43 13.15
C GLY A 80 14.29 0.86 14.58
N TYR A 81 14.92 1.53 15.55
CA TYR A 81 14.92 1.11 16.96
C TYR A 81 13.56 1.32 17.65
N ALA A 82 12.90 2.45 17.41
CA ALA A 82 11.59 2.80 17.99
C ALA A 82 10.44 1.94 17.43
N LEU A 83 10.70 1.14 16.39
CA LEU A 83 9.73 0.29 15.72
C LEU A 83 9.84 -1.19 16.11
N LYS A 84 10.78 -1.54 17.00
CA LYS A 84 10.88 -2.88 17.57
C LYS A 84 9.62 -3.20 18.39
N PRO A 85 9.26 -4.49 18.56
CA PRO A 85 8.27 -4.85 19.57
C PRO A 85 8.70 -4.17 20.88
N ALA A 86 7.82 -3.39 21.49
CA ALA A 86 8.06 -3.04 22.88
C ALA A 86 8.13 -4.35 23.67
N ASP A 87 8.92 -4.41 24.74
CA ASP A 87 8.91 -5.50 25.74
C ASP A 87 7.55 -5.54 26.47
N LEU A 88 6.46 -5.55 25.72
CA LEU A 88 5.12 -5.85 26.15
C LEU A 88 5.17 -7.33 26.48
N GLY A 89 5.27 -7.67 27.77
CA GLY A 89 5.38 -9.02 28.32
C GLY A 89 4.22 -9.98 27.99
N ASN A 90 3.67 -9.90 26.78
CA ASN A 90 2.73 -10.82 26.18
C ASN A 90 3.43 -11.53 24.98
N PRO A 91 3.98 -12.73 25.18
CA PRO A 91 4.67 -13.49 24.14
C PRO A 91 3.79 -13.89 22.94
N ARG A 92 2.47 -13.62 22.98
CA ARG A 92 1.54 -13.86 21.85
C ARG A 92 1.45 -12.72 20.84
N ARG A 93 2.20 -11.62 21.03
CA ARG A 93 2.21 -10.47 20.11
C ARG A 93 3.64 -10.17 19.67
N ALA A 94 4.12 -10.89 18.66
CA ALA A 94 5.34 -10.52 17.93
C ALA A 94 5.14 -9.26 17.04
N TRP A 95 3.95 -8.64 17.13
CA TRP A 95 3.58 -7.42 16.45
C TRP A 95 4.49 -6.24 16.85
N SER A 96 4.81 -5.40 15.87
CA SER A 96 5.44 -4.10 16.11
C SER A 96 4.98 -3.04 15.12
N TRP A 97 5.37 -1.80 15.37
CA TRP A 97 5.22 -0.73 14.38
C TRP A 97 6.00 -1.04 13.10
N ALA A 98 7.13 -1.76 13.18
CA ALA A 98 7.90 -2.13 11.98
C ALA A 98 7.11 -3.07 11.06
N THR A 99 6.44 -4.08 11.62
CA THR A 99 5.63 -5.04 10.84
C THR A 99 4.38 -4.36 10.28
N THR A 100 3.74 -3.49 11.06
CA THR A 100 2.57 -2.70 10.61
C THR A 100 2.93 -1.76 9.46
N LEU A 101 4.03 -1.01 9.60
CA LEU A 101 4.47 -0.08 8.56
C LEU A 101 4.97 -0.82 7.32
N ALA A 102 5.58 -1.99 7.46
CA ALA A 102 5.92 -2.84 6.32
C ALA A 102 4.65 -3.26 5.56
N MET A 103 3.59 -3.62 6.29
CA MET A 103 2.29 -3.96 5.72
C MET A 103 1.74 -2.77 4.91
N HIS A 104 1.58 -1.60 5.54
CA HIS A 104 1.01 -0.42 4.87
C HIS A 104 1.85 0.03 3.68
N GLU A 105 3.18 0.02 3.79
CA GLU A 105 4.06 0.26 2.64
C GLU A 105 3.75 -0.76 1.53
N GLY A 106 3.68 -2.04 1.86
CA GLY A 106 3.37 -3.12 0.92
C GLY A 106 2.05 -2.91 0.17
N GLN A 107 1.00 -2.46 0.86
CA GLN A 107 -0.30 -2.16 0.26
C GLN A 107 -0.22 -1.01 -0.74
N LEU A 108 0.44 0.10 -0.37
CA LEU A 108 0.59 1.24 -1.27
C LEU A 108 1.43 0.86 -2.49
N ARG A 109 2.49 0.06 -2.31
CA ARG A 109 3.29 -0.49 -3.42
C ARG A 109 2.45 -1.39 -4.31
N ALA A 110 1.60 -2.24 -3.74
CA ALA A 110 0.68 -3.09 -4.50
C ALA A 110 -0.37 -2.28 -5.25
N ASN A 111 -0.90 -1.20 -4.67
CA ASN A 111 -1.83 -0.29 -5.36
C ASN A 111 -1.20 0.32 -6.62
N LEU A 112 0.11 0.56 -6.60
CA LEU A 112 0.90 1.09 -7.72
C LEU A 112 1.37 0.01 -8.71
N GLY A 113 0.97 -1.26 -8.53
CA GLY A 113 1.43 -2.36 -9.38
C GLY A 113 2.88 -2.84 -9.09
N GLN A 114 3.52 -2.33 -8.04
CA GLN A 114 4.91 -2.64 -7.68
C GLN A 114 5.01 -3.97 -6.91
N TYR A 115 4.49 -5.05 -7.50
CA TYR A 115 4.23 -6.32 -6.81
C TYR A 115 5.48 -7.00 -6.26
N ARG A 116 6.63 -6.89 -6.92
CA ARG A 116 7.89 -7.44 -6.38
C ARG A 116 8.25 -6.79 -5.04
N ALA A 117 8.18 -5.46 -4.97
CA ALA A 117 8.46 -4.72 -3.74
C ALA A 117 7.39 -4.98 -2.67
N ALA A 118 6.11 -4.97 -3.07
CA ALA A 118 4.99 -5.25 -2.17
C ALA A 118 5.11 -6.62 -1.50
N LYS A 119 5.42 -7.69 -2.26
CA LYS A 119 5.59 -9.04 -1.71
C LYS A 119 6.74 -9.12 -0.70
N ALA A 120 7.86 -8.44 -0.95
CA ALA A 120 8.97 -8.40 0.01
C ALA A 120 8.56 -7.72 1.33
N LEU A 121 7.79 -6.63 1.23
CA LEU A 121 7.26 -5.91 2.38
C LEU A 121 6.20 -6.71 3.15
N PHE A 122 5.33 -7.43 2.45
CA PHE A 122 4.36 -8.33 3.07
C PHE A 122 5.04 -9.47 3.85
N ARG A 123 6.10 -10.07 3.31
CA ARG A 123 6.91 -11.04 4.07
C ARG A 123 7.55 -10.42 5.31
N LEU A 124 8.04 -9.18 5.20
CA LEU A 124 8.58 -8.44 6.35
C LEU A 124 7.50 -8.10 7.41
N ALA A 125 6.23 -8.03 7.02
CA ALA A 125 5.11 -7.77 7.92
C ALA A 125 4.63 -9.02 8.68
N GLN A 126 5.14 -10.20 8.36
CA GLN A 126 4.80 -11.45 9.04
C GLN A 126 5.26 -11.41 10.50
N HIS A 127 4.41 -11.96 11.36
CA HIS A 127 4.68 -12.14 12.78
C HIS A 127 3.67 -13.14 13.35
N GLU A 128 4.07 -13.86 14.40
CA GLU A 128 3.19 -14.82 15.06
C GLU A 128 2.00 -14.11 15.73
N SER A 129 0.79 -14.59 15.43
CA SER A 129 -0.46 -14.10 15.98
C SER A 129 -1.51 -15.21 15.99
N ALA A 130 -2.31 -15.25 17.05
CA ALA A 130 -3.44 -16.18 17.17
C ALA A 130 -4.56 -15.91 16.15
N SER A 131 -4.62 -14.71 15.53
CA SER A 131 -5.59 -14.39 14.48
C SER A 131 -5.21 -14.95 13.10
N GLY A 132 -4.07 -15.65 12.99
CA GLY A 132 -3.57 -16.21 11.74
C GLY A 132 -3.03 -15.19 10.75
N TRP A 133 -2.54 -14.05 11.24
CA TRP A 133 -2.03 -12.96 10.42
C TRP A 133 -1.15 -13.39 9.23
N ASN A 134 -0.26 -14.36 9.43
CA ASN A 134 0.61 -14.87 8.37
C ASN A 134 -0.16 -15.52 7.21
N LEU A 135 -1.30 -16.18 7.46
CA LEU A 135 -2.15 -16.74 6.41
C LEU A 135 -2.83 -15.64 5.59
N TYR A 136 -3.25 -14.54 6.21
CA TYR A 136 -3.78 -13.37 5.52
C TYR A 136 -2.71 -12.70 4.63
N ILE A 137 -1.49 -12.56 5.15
CA ILE A 137 -0.34 -12.07 4.38
C ILE A 137 -0.05 -12.97 3.18
N GLU A 138 0.03 -14.29 3.40
CA GLU A 138 0.31 -15.25 2.33
C GLU A 138 -0.82 -15.26 1.27
N ALA A 139 -2.08 -15.10 1.67
CA ALA A 139 -3.20 -14.99 0.75
C ALA A 139 -3.05 -13.73 -0.14
N THR A 140 -2.68 -12.60 0.48
CA THR A 140 -2.40 -11.35 -0.24
C THR A 140 -1.25 -11.54 -1.25
N ILE A 141 -0.18 -12.24 -0.86
CA ILE A 141 0.95 -12.58 -1.74
C ILE A 141 0.49 -13.51 -2.88
N ALA A 142 -0.32 -14.53 -2.62
CA ALA A 142 -0.85 -15.44 -3.64
C ALA A 142 -1.69 -14.71 -4.69
N PHE A 143 -2.49 -13.71 -4.28
CA PHE A 143 -3.18 -12.84 -5.21
C PHE A 143 -2.19 -12.06 -6.10
N LEU A 144 -1.13 -11.49 -5.52
CA LEU A 144 -0.09 -10.78 -6.28
C LEU A 144 0.73 -11.70 -7.19
N ASP A 145 0.89 -12.96 -6.83
CA ASP A 145 1.51 -14.01 -7.65
C ASP A 145 0.57 -14.50 -8.77
N ARG A 146 -0.69 -14.04 -8.81
CA ARG A 146 -1.73 -14.51 -9.72
C ARG A 146 -1.96 -16.02 -9.60
N ASP A 147 -1.94 -16.52 -8.36
CA ASP A 147 -2.20 -17.91 -8.03
C ASP A 147 -3.55 -18.06 -7.29
N LEU A 148 -4.62 -18.30 -8.07
CA LEU A 148 -5.97 -18.47 -7.52
C LEU A 148 -6.11 -19.76 -6.69
N GLY A 149 -5.39 -20.83 -7.08
CA GLY A 149 -5.44 -22.11 -6.39
C GLY A 149 -4.89 -21.98 -4.97
N ARG A 150 -3.69 -21.41 -4.85
CA ARG A 150 -3.07 -21.13 -3.55
C ARG A 150 -3.87 -20.12 -2.74
N LEU A 151 -4.41 -19.07 -3.37
CA LEU A 151 -5.27 -18.09 -2.69
C LEU A 151 -6.50 -18.76 -2.05
N ARG A 152 -7.20 -19.64 -2.78
CA ARG A 152 -8.36 -20.38 -2.25
C ARG A 152 -7.97 -21.34 -1.12
N ALA A 153 -6.86 -22.05 -1.26
CA ALA A 153 -6.36 -22.95 -0.22
C ALA A 153 -6.01 -22.18 1.06
N LEU A 154 -5.35 -21.03 0.95
CA LEU A 154 -5.01 -20.16 2.08
C LEU A 154 -6.26 -19.59 2.74
N ARG A 155 -7.26 -19.16 1.95
CA ARG A 155 -8.56 -18.74 2.48
C ARG A 155 -9.22 -19.84 3.31
N SER A 156 -9.26 -21.07 2.77
CA SER A 156 -9.85 -22.21 3.50
C SER A 156 -9.14 -22.46 4.82
N ARG A 157 -7.80 -22.46 4.83
CA ARG A 157 -7.02 -22.60 6.07
C ARG A 157 -7.25 -21.45 7.05
N TYR A 158 -7.38 -20.22 6.55
CA TYR A 158 -7.65 -19.04 7.36
C TYR A 158 -9.02 -19.14 8.04
N ALA A 159 -10.06 -19.49 7.28
CA ALA A 159 -11.42 -19.66 7.79
C ALA A 159 -11.55 -20.75 8.88
N SER A 160 -10.62 -21.71 8.94
CA SER A 160 -10.62 -22.78 9.93
C SER A 160 -9.95 -22.42 11.27
N ILE A 161 -9.39 -21.21 11.40
CA ILE A 161 -8.78 -20.79 12.66
C ILE A 161 -9.88 -20.64 13.73
N PRO A 162 -9.72 -21.25 14.92
CA PRO A 162 -10.67 -21.05 16.00
C PRO A 162 -10.53 -19.66 16.61
N VAL A 163 -11.65 -19.07 17.04
CA VAL A 163 -11.63 -17.83 17.84
C VAL A 163 -10.92 -18.14 19.17
N PRO A 164 -9.84 -17.42 19.52
CA PRO A 164 -9.19 -17.61 20.82
C PRO A 164 -10.16 -17.31 21.97
N PRO A 165 -10.09 -18.05 23.09
CA PRO A 165 -10.76 -17.65 24.33
C PRO A 165 -10.39 -16.21 24.69
N ASP A 166 -11.37 -15.42 25.11
CA ASP A 166 -11.21 -14.01 25.49
C ASP A 166 -10.59 -13.10 24.41
N TYR A 167 -10.76 -13.45 23.12
CA TYR A 167 -10.32 -12.61 22.02
C TYR A 167 -10.90 -11.20 22.14
N ALA A 168 -10.01 -10.20 22.19
CA ALA A 168 -10.38 -8.81 22.35
C ALA A 168 -10.45 -8.14 20.97
N TYR A 169 -11.60 -7.55 20.64
CA TYR A 169 -11.86 -6.89 19.36
C TYR A 169 -12.61 -5.56 19.58
N LEU A 170 -12.54 -4.64 18.61
CA LEU A 170 -13.37 -3.44 18.59
C LEU A 170 -14.68 -3.75 17.87
N ASP A 171 -15.83 -3.42 18.48
CA ASP A 171 -17.12 -3.50 17.78
C ASP A 171 -17.27 -2.35 16.76
N GLU A 172 -18.39 -2.34 16.03
CA GLU A 172 -18.66 -1.32 14.99
C GLU A 172 -18.65 0.12 15.53
N GLY A 173 -18.90 0.30 16.84
CA GLY A 173 -18.83 1.59 17.53
C GLY A 173 -17.44 1.91 18.09
N GLY A 174 -16.42 1.09 17.84
CA GLY A 174 -15.07 1.26 18.37
C GLY A 174 -14.93 0.89 19.85
N THR A 175 -15.89 0.20 20.45
CA THR A 175 -15.82 -0.24 21.85
C THR A 175 -15.08 -1.57 21.95
N LEU A 176 -14.13 -1.68 22.88
CA LEU A 176 -13.42 -2.94 23.12
C LEU A 176 -14.35 -3.98 23.75
N ARG A 177 -14.50 -5.11 23.07
CA ARG A 177 -15.27 -6.29 23.49
C ARG A 177 -14.34 -7.50 23.67
N LYS A 178 -14.83 -8.51 24.38
CA LYS A 178 -14.19 -9.83 24.49
C LYS A 178 -15.14 -10.91 23.99
N GLY A 179 -14.62 -11.95 23.34
CA GLY A 179 -15.39 -13.11 22.91
C GLY A 179 -15.41 -13.27 21.39
N ARG A 180 -16.55 -13.71 20.85
CA ARG A 180 -16.69 -13.99 19.40
C ARG A 180 -17.10 -12.72 18.63
N PRO A 181 -16.26 -12.22 17.71
CA PRO A 181 -16.65 -11.12 16.84
C PRO A 181 -17.69 -11.56 15.79
N THR A 182 -18.40 -10.60 15.21
CA THR A 182 -19.37 -10.83 14.12
C THR A 182 -18.71 -11.41 12.87
N VAL A 183 -17.45 -11.05 12.63
CA VAL A 183 -16.63 -11.54 11.50
C VAL A 183 -15.36 -12.15 12.06
N TRP A 184 -15.05 -13.38 11.64
CA TRP A 184 -13.84 -14.09 12.04
C TRP A 184 -13.31 -15.00 10.91
N PRO A 185 -11.98 -15.10 10.72
CA PRO A 185 -10.94 -14.26 11.33
C PRO A 185 -10.93 -12.83 10.79
N ASP A 186 -10.11 -11.96 11.38
CA ASP A 186 -9.99 -10.55 10.97
C ASP A 186 -9.71 -10.44 9.46
N ASN A 187 -10.38 -9.50 8.78
CA ASN A 187 -10.17 -9.23 7.35
C ASN A 187 -10.44 -10.42 6.40
N ILE A 188 -11.16 -11.47 6.83
CA ILE A 188 -11.48 -12.60 5.93
C ILE A 188 -12.24 -12.14 4.68
N GLU A 189 -13.09 -11.13 4.81
CA GLU A 189 -13.84 -10.51 3.73
C GLU A 189 -12.96 -9.82 2.69
N VAL A 190 -11.74 -9.42 3.06
CA VAL A 190 -10.74 -8.92 2.11
C VAL A 190 -10.25 -10.06 1.23
N ILE A 191 -9.89 -11.22 1.81
CA ILE A 191 -9.47 -12.41 1.04
C ILE A 191 -10.60 -12.86 0.11
N ASP A 192 -11.83 -12.86 0.60
CA ASP A 192 -13.00 -13.19 -0.20
C ASP A 192 -13.18 -12.22 -1.38
N GLY A 193 -12.94 -10.92 -1.16
CA GLY A 193 -12.93 -9.91 -2.22
C GLY A 193 -11.81 -10.11 -3.25
N LEU A 194 -10.60 -10.46 -2.79
CA LEU A 194 -9.48 -10.80 -3.66
C LEU A 194 -9.80 -12.01 -4.55
N ILE A 195 -10.50 -13.01 -4.03
CA ILE A 195 -10.95 -14.18 -4.81
C ILE A 195 -12.03 -13.75 -5.82
N ALA A 196 -13.04 -13.01 -5.39
CA ALA A 196 -14.15 -12.62 -6.26
C ALA A 196 -13.71 -11.72 -7.42
N CYS A 197 -12.72 -10.86 -7.17
CA CYS A 197 -12.16 -9.93 -8.14
C CYS A 197 -10.75 -10.32 -8.57
N PHE A 198 -10.44 -11.61 -8.60
CA PHE A 198 -9.10 -12.13 -8.85
C PHE A 198 -8.45 -11.55 -10.11
N HIS A 199 -9.22 -11.32 -11.17
CA HIS A 199 -8.68 -10.82 -12.42
C HIS A 199 -8.33 -9.32 -12.41
N LYS A 200 -8.84 -8.56 -11.44
CA LYS A 200 -8.63 -7.10 -11.36
C LYS A 200 -7.26 -6.75 -10.75
N PRO A 201 -6.76 -5.51 -10.97
CA PRO A 201 -5.58 -5.02 -10.25
C PRO A 201 -5.82 -5.00 -8.74
N TYR A 202 -4.74 -5.12 -7.96
CA TYR A 202 -4.78 -5.14 -6.50
C TYR A 202 -5.58 -3.97 -5.90
N VAL A 203 -5.34 -2.73 -6.37
CA VAL A 203 -6.06 -1.53 -5.89
C VAL A 203 -7.58 -1.67 -5.98
N THR A 204 -8.08 -2.35 -7.01
CA THR A 204 -9.52 -2.56 -7.19
C THR A 204 -10.03 -3.75 -6.38
N ALA A 205 -9.31 -4.87 -6.37
CA ALA A 205 -9.73 -6.10 -5.69
C ALA A 205 -9.69 -5.95 -4.16
N TYR A 206 -8.68 -5.28 -3.63
CA TYR A 206 -8.49 -5.04 -2.19
C TYR A 206 -9.43 -3.93 -1.65
N GLY A 207 -9.57 -2.85 -2.43
CA GLY A 207 -10.15 -1.59 -1.96
C GLY A 207 -11.64 -1.38 -2.24
N SER A 208 -12.31 -2.25 -3.00
CA SER A 208 -13.72 -2.03 -3.35
C SER A 208 -14.71 -2.87 -2.54
N ASP A 209 -15.75 -2.20 -2.04
CA ASP A 209 -16.87 -2.86 -1.37
C ASP A 209 -17.60 -3.83 -2.29
N ALA A 210 -17.66 -3.53 -3.59
CA ALA A 210 -18.24 -4.42 -4.60
C ALA A 210 -17.56 -5.80 -4.61
N CYS A 211 -16.22 -5.84 -4.55
CA CYS A 211 -15.48 -7.10 -4.50
C CYS A 211 -15.73 -7.84 -3.18
N ARG A 212 -15.69 -7.14 -2.04
CA ARG A 212 -15.98 -7.76 -0.72
C ARG A 212 -17.40 -8.32 -0.64
N GLN A 213 -18.39 -7.59 -1.13
CA GLN A 213 -19.79 -8.05 -1.20
C GLN A 213 -19.96 -9.25 -2.14
N ALA A 214 -19.28 -9.25 -3.30
CA ALA A 214 -19.28 -10.39 -4.20
C ALA A 214 -18.66 -11.63 -3.54
N GLY A 215 -17.53 -11.47 -2.84
CA GLY A 215 -16.86 -12.52 -2.10
C GLY A 215 -17.73 -13.13 -1.01
N ARG A 216 -18.38 -12.30 -0.17
CA ARG A 216 -19.31 -12.78 0.87
C ARG A 216 -20.43 -13.65 0.28
N ARG A 217 -20.97 -13.29 -0.88
CA ARG A 217 -22.02 -14.06 -1.56
C ARG A 217 -21.56 -15.42 -2.07
N LEU A 218 -20.27 -15.61 -2.34
CA LEU A 218 -19.74 -16.91 -2.77
C LEU A 218 -19.81 -17.96 -1.67
N HIS A 219 -19.79 -17.55 -0.40
CA HIS A 219 -19.84 -18.45 0.77
C HIS A 219 -21.24 -18.63 1.35
N LEU A 220 -22.23 -17.90 0.81
CA LEU A 220 -23.65 -18.04 1.16
C LEU A 220 -24.40 -18.92 0.15
N ARG A 221 -23.71 -19.47 -0.86
CA ARG A 221 -24.29 -20.43 -1.79
C ARG A 221 -23.91 -21.85 -1.32
N PRO A 222 -24.90 -22.73 -1.08
CA PRO A 222 -24.66 -24.11 -0.68
C PRO A 222 -23.88 -24.89 -1.74
#